data_AF-A0A8T6ZNI1-F1
#
_entry.id   AF-A0A8T6ZNI1-F1
#
_cell.length_a   1.000
_cell.length_b   1.000
_cell.length_c   1.000
_cell.angle_alpha   90.00
_cell.angle_beta   90.00
_cell.angle_gamma   90.00
#
_symmetry.space_group_name_H-M   'P 1'
#
loop_
_entity.id
_entity.type
_entity.pdbx_description
1 polymer ?
#
loop_
_entity_poly.entity_id
_entity_poly.type
_entity_poly.pdbx_seq_one_letter_code
_entity_poly.pdbx_strand_id
1 'polypeptide(L)'
;MGFYAPAQLVRSAREHGVEVRAVDVNESDWDSTLESTESDAPAVRLGLRMIKGLSESGGARLLAARHHGRFTDIQSLSERAGLGSTDLGALAAAGALGSLARHRYGAVWGVAGVEKPTPLLSRMRIAEALPMLRAPTEGESIAADYSHLGLSLGRHPLALLRPRFNSMVLMTATEVARCEPGEAVTTAGLVITRQRPSSASGVTFLTIEDETGYLNLIVWERVSERQRAELLGAALLGVEGKVQKEGEVLHVVVERLHDYSVLLGSLRTRSRDFC
;
A
#
# COMPACT_ATOMS: atom_id res chain seq x y z
N MET A 1 2.78 -6.33 -19.00
CA MET A 1 1.84 -7.37 -18.52
C MET A 1 1.68 -7.24 -17.03
N GLY A 2 0.46 -7.06 -16.54
CA GLY A 2 0.16 -6.96 -15.11
C GLY A 2 -1.26 -6.48 -14.97
N PHE A 3 -2.20 -7.41 -14.76
CA PHE A 3 -3.63 -7.10 -14.62
C PHE A 3 -3.98 -6.64 -13.19
N TYR A 4 -3.10 -6.89 -12.21
CA TYR A 4 -3.29 -6.56 -10.80
C TYR A 4 -2.19 -5.64 -10.26
N ALA A 5 -2.56 -4.73 -9.37
CA ALA A 5 -1.62 -3.91 -8.60
C ALA A 5 -0.93 -4.76 -7.51
N PRO A 6 0.29 -4.40 -7.07
CA PRO A 6 1.02 -5.15 -6.04
C PRO A 6 0.22 -5.41 -4.76
N ALA A 7 -0.56 -4.43 -4.29
CA ALA A 7 -1.42 -4.58 -3.11
C ALA A 7 -2.45 -5.72 -3.26
N GLN A 8 -3.04 -5.86 -4.45
CA GLN A 8 -4.05 -6.90 -4.73
C GLN A 8 -3.41 -8.29 -4.80
N LEU A 9 -2.22 -8.39 -5.40
CA LEU A 9 -1.47 -9.65 -5.44
C LEU A 9 -1.05 -10.10 -4.04
N VAL A 10 -0.54 -9.18 -3.22
CA VAL A 10 -0.16 -9.45 -1.83
C VAL A 10 -1.36 -9.85 -0.98
N ARG A 11 -2.50 -9.15 -1.15
CA ARG A 11 -3.74 -9.49 -0.47
C ARG A 11 -4.20 -10.90 -0.84
N SER A 12 -4.29 -11.20 -2.14
CA SER A 12 -4.68 -12.52 -2.62
C SER A 12 -3.78 -13.62 -2.08
N ALA A 13 -2.46 -13.41 -2.06
CA ALA A 13 -1.52 -14.36 -1.48
C ALA A 13 -1.83 -14.64 0.00
N ARG A 14 -2.08 -13.59 0.79
CA ARG A 14 -2.42 -13.73 2.22
C ARG A 14 -3.78 -14.41 2.46
N GLU A 15 -4.77 -14.13 1.62
CA GLU A 15 -6.08 -14.80 1.65
C GLU A 15 -5.96 -16.30 1.36
N HIS A 16 -4.94 -16.71 0.61
CA HIS A 16 -4.60 -18.12 0.35
C HIS A 16 -3.58 -18.69 1.36
N GLY A 17 -3.33 -18.01 2.47
CA GLY A 17 -2.46 -18.49 3.56
C GLY A 17 -0.96 -18.31 3.33
N VAL A 18 -0.55 -17.58 2.28
CA VAL A 18 0.87 -17.28 2.05
C VAL A 18 1.34 -16.17 2.99
N GLU A 19 2.37 -16.46 3.78
CA GLU A 19 3.04 -15.43 4.59
C GLU A 19 3.77 -14.44 3.69
N VAL A 20 3.53 -13.14 3.90
CA VAL A 20 4.24 -12.07 3.18
C VAL A 20 5.03 -11.24 4.19
N ARG A 21 6.33 -11.10 3.97
CA ARG A 21 7.26 -10.38 4.84
C ARG A 21 7.65 -9.04 4.24
N ALA A 22 7.73 -8.03 5.10
CA ALA A 22 8.09 -6.66 4.72
C ALA A 22 9.49 -6.57 4.10
N VAL A 23 9.73 -5.49 3.35
CA VAL A 23 11.06 -5.16 2.87
C VAL A 23 11.99 -4.91 4.07
N ASP A 24 13.20 -5.46 4.06
CA ASP A 24 14.22 -5.19 5.08
C ASP A 24 15.62 -5.18 4.46
N VAL A 25 16.46 -4.22 4.84
CA VAL A 25 17.82 -4.07 4.28
C VAL A 25 18.74 -5.27 4.53
N ASN A 26 18.52 -6.03 5.60
CA ASN A 26 19.32 -7.21 5.93
C ASN A 26 18.77 -8.50 5.32
N GLU A 27 17.52 -8.53 4.87
CA GLU A 27 16.87 -9.77 4.39
C GLU A 27 16.46 -9.71 2.90
N SER A 28 15.95 -8.58 2.43
CA SER A 28 15.38 -8.45 1.08
C SER A 28 16.43 -8.37 -0.01
N ASP A 29 16.22 -9.08 -1.12
CA ASP A 29 16.94 -8.84 -2.37
C ASP A 29 16.31 -7.69 -3.17
N TRP A 30 16.85 -7.43 -4.37
CA TRP A 30 16.31 -6.41 -5.27
C TRP A 30 14.87 -6.75 -5.67
N ASP A 31 14.67 -7.96 -6.19
CA ASP A 31 13.37 -8.54 -6.49
C ASP A 31 12.77 -9.24 -5.26
N SER A 32 11.45 -9.46 -5.28
CA SER A 32 10.79 -10.25 -4.24
C SER A 32 11.23 -11.72 -4.34
N THR A 33 11.51 -12.35 -3.21
CA THR A 33 12.05 -13.72 -3.12
C THR A 33 11.13 -14.64 -2.33
N LEU A 34 11.35 -15.95 -2.48
CA LEU A 34 10.71 -16.97 -1.65
C LEU A 34 11.67 -17.37 -0.53
N GLU A 35 11.20 -17.28 0.71
CA GLU A 35 11.91 -17.71 1.91
C GLU A 35 11.31 -19.01 2.44
N SER A 36 12.15 -19.98 2.78
CA SER A 36 11.69 -21.18 3.47
C SER A 36 11.12 -20.81 4.85
N THR A 37 10.03 -21.48 5.22
CA THR A 37 9.45 -21.36 6.56
C THR A 37 9.52 -22.70 7.28
N GLU A 38 9.15 -22.72 8.57
CA GLU A 38 8.99 -23.98 9.32
C GLU A 38 7.79 -24.80 8.81
N SER A 39 6.92 -24.20 7.99
CA SER A 39 5.83 -24.89 7.30
C SER A 39 6.25 -25.31 5.89
N ASP A 40 5.52 -26.26 5.28
CA ASP A 40 5.73 -26.66 3.89
C ASP A 40 5.42 -25.54 2.86
N ALA A 41 4.84 -24.41 3.30
CA ALA A 41 4.56 -23.27 2.43
C ALA A 41 5.69 -22.21 2.51
N PRO A 42 6.27 -21.78 1.37
CA PRO A 42 7.24 -20.70 1.36
C PRO A 42 6.59 -19.34 1.66
N ALA A 43 7.32 -18.46 2.35
CA ALA A 43 6.94 -17.07 2.56
C ALA A 43 7.45 -16.21 1.39
N VAL A 44 6.72 -15.15 1.03
CA VAL A 44 7.16 -14.16 0.06
C VAL A 44 7.82 -12.99 0.80
N ARG A 45 9.09 -12.71 0.52
CA ARG A 45 9.77 -11.49 0.96
C ARG A 45 9.60 -10.40 -0.10
N LEU A 46 9.14 -9.22 0.31
CA LEU A 46 9.08 -8.07 -0.59
C LEU A 46 10.49 -7.56 -0.93
N GLY A 47 10.75 -7.29 -2.21
CA GLY A 47 12.02 -6.80 -2.72
C GLY A 47 12.23 -5.29 -2.55
N LEU A 48 13.49 -4.86 -2.52
CA LEU A 48 13.91 -3.47 -2.41
C LEU A 48 13.41 -2.60 -3.57
N ARG A 49 13.23 -3.17 -4.77
CA ARG A 49 12.74 -2.45 -5.95
C ARG A 49 11.36 -1.82 -5.78
N MET A 50 10.58 -2.29 -4.79
CA MET A 50 9.25 -1.75 -4.49
C MET A 50 9.32 -0.39 -3.80
N ILE A 51 10.47 -0.04 -3.22
CA ILE A 51 10.68 1.22 -2.50
C ILE A 51 10.73 2.38 -3.50
N LYS A 52 9.70 3.20 -3.47
CA LYS A 52 9.63 4.42 -4.26
C LYS A 52 10.74 5.39 -3.85
N GLY A 53 11.56 5.77 -4.82
CA GLY A 53 12.65 6.73 -4.62
C GLY A 53 13.98 6.09 -4.24
N LEU A 54 14.03 4.77 -4.00
CA LEU A 54 15.31 4.07 -3.90
C LEU A 54 15.90 3.91 -5.30
N SER A 55 17.14 4.35 -5.48
CA SER A 55 17.84 4.15 -6.76
C SER A 55 18.27 2.69 -6.93
N GLU A 56 18.22 2.18 -8.16
CA GLU A 56 18.71 0.84 -8.49
C GLU A 56 20.21 0.70 -8.19
N SER A 57 20.99 1.75 -8.48
CA SER A 57 22.42 1.77 -8.13
C SER A 57 22.65 1.76 -6.61
N GLY A 58 21.81 2.45 -5.83
CA GLY A 58 21.84 2.40 -4.37
C GLY A 58 21.48 1.01 -3.84
N GLY A 59 20.42 0.40 -4.37
CA GLY A 59 20.04 -0.99 -4.07
C GLY A 59 21.17 -1.98 -4.37
N ALA A 60 21.80 -1.88 -5.53
CA ALA A 60 22.92 -2.74 -5.90
C ALA A 60 24.12 -2.59 -4.95
N ARG A 61 24.47 -1.36 -4.55
CA ARG A 61 25.55 -1.13 -3.57
C ARG A 61 25.21 -1.68 -2.19
N LEU A 62 23.94 -1.56 -1.77
CA LEU A 62 23.45 -2.15 -0.51
C LEU A 62 23.63 -3.67 -0.51
N LEU A 63 23.18 -4.35 -1.56
CA LEU A 63 23.31 -5.81 -1.69
C LEU A 63 24.78 -6.24 -1.72
N ALA A 64 25.63 -5.53 -2.48
CA ALA A 64 27.07 -5.77 -2.52
C ALA A 64 27.73 -5.62 -1.12
N ALA A 65 27.36 -4.57 -0.39
CA ALA A 65 27.88 -4.33 0.96
C ALA A 65 27.44 -5.42 1.95
N ARG A 66 26.22 -5.96 1.80
CA ARG A 66 25.66 -7.00 2.68
C ARG A 66 26.44 -8.32 2.64
N HIS A 67 27.15 -8.64 1.56
CA HIS A 67 28.04 -9.81 1.50
C HIS A 67 29.16 -9.80 2.56
N HIS A 68 29.50 -8.62 3.08
CA HIS A 68 30.50 -8.47 4.14
C HIS A 68 29.91 -8.63 5.56
N GLY A 69 28.65 -9.07 5.66
CA GLY A 69 27.93 -9.29 6.92
C GLY A 69 26.71 -8.39 7.09
N ARG A 70 25.89 -8.67 8.10
CA ARG A 70 24.67 -7.89 8.40
C ARG A 70 25.01 -6.46 8.82
N PHE A 71 24.12 -5.52 8.54
CA PHE A 71 24.19 -4.17 9.08
C PHE A 71 23.69 -4.18 10.52
N THR A 72 24.38 -3.46 11.41
CA THR A 72 24.05 -3.39 12.85
C THR A 72 23.37 -2.07 13.21
N ASP A 73 23.63 -1.03 12.43
CA ASP A 73 23.07 0.31 12.60
C ASP A 73 23.04 1.06 11.26
N ILE A 74 22.33 2.19 11.23
CA ILE A 74 22.12 2.99 10.01
C ILE A 74 23.43 3.62 9.50
N GLN A 75 24.35 3.97 10.40
CA GLN A 75 25.65 4.54 10.03
C GLN A 75 26.50 3.50 9.26
N SER A 76 26.53 2.26 9.74
CA SER A 76 27.24 1.14 9.09
C SER A 76 26.67 0.84 7.71
N LEU A 77 25.35 0.95 7.53
CA LEU A 77 24.70 0.83 6.23
C LEU A 77 25.15 1.94 5.29
N SER A 78 25.09 3.20 5.74
CA SER A 78 25.51 4.37 4.97
C SER A 78 26.96 4.25 4.50
N GLU A 79 27.89 3.96 5.42
CA GLU A 79 29.33 3.90 5.14
C GLU A 79 29.68 2.73 4.22
N ARG A 80 29.18 1.53 4.50
CA ARG A 80 29.55 0.32 3.76
C ARG A 80 28.94 0.27 2.36
N ALA A 81 27.70 0.74 2.21
CA ALA A 81 27.01 0.76 0.93
C ALA A 81 27.16 2.10 0.16
N GLY A 82 27.80 3.11 0.77
CA GLY A 82 27.95 4.43 0.16
C GLY A 82 26.60 5.02 -0.25
N LEU A 83 25.60 4.96 0.64
CA LEU A 83 24.26 5.45 0.37
C LEU A 83 24.15 6.93 0.70
N GLY A 84 23.54 7.70 -0.21
CA GLY A 84 23.23 9.10 0.02
C GLY A 84 21.98 9.27 0.88
N SER A 85 21.73 10.52 1.31
CA SER A 85 20.54 10.89 2.08
C SER A 85 19.24 10.54 1.36
N THR A 86 19.21 10.59 0.03
CA THR A 86 18.03 10.21 -0.77
C THR A 86 17.69 8.73 -0.62
N ASP A 87 18.65 7.83 -0.83
CA ASP A 87 18.43 6.38 -0.74
C ASP A 87 18.11 5.97 0.71
N LEU A 88 18.87 6.49 1.68
CA LEU A 88 18.62 6.24 3.11
C LEU A 88 17.24 6.75 3.54
N GLY A 89 16.85 7.94 3.07
CA GLY A 89 15.55 8.52 3.33
C GLY A 89 14.43 7.65 2.76
N ALA A 90 14.59 7.13 1.54
CA ALA A 90 13.63 6.22 0.93
C ALA A 90 13.49 4.90 1.71
N LEU A 91 14.61 4.30 2.14
CA LEU A 91 14.62 3.09 2.97
C LEU A 91 13.90 3.31 4.31
N ALA A 92 14.21 4.41 5.01
CA ALA A 92 13.56 4.76 6.26
C ALA A 92 12.06 5.02 6.08
N ALA A 93 11.70 5.79 5.06
CA ALA A 93 10.31 6.16 4.80
C ALA A 93 9.45 4.98 4.37
N ALA A 94 10.03 3.95 3.74
CA ALA A 94 9.37 2.69 3.40
C ALA A 94 9.35 1.67 4.54
N GLY A 95 9.98 1.95 5.68
CA GLY A 95 10.05 1.01 6.80
C GLY A 95 11.05 -0.13 6.61
N ALA A 96 11.97 -0.04 5.64
CA ALA A 96 12.94 -1.09 5.33
C ALA A 96 14.09 -1.22 6.34
N LEU A 97 14.14 -0.35 7.34
CA LEU A 97 15.17 -0.33 8.38
C LEU A 97 14.68 -0.99 9.69
N GLY A 98 13.69 -1.88 9.62
CA GLY A 98 13.10 -2.53 10.79
C GLY A 98 14.10 -3.36 11.61
N SER A 99 15.09 -3.97 10.95
CA SER A 99 16.19 -4.66 11.63
C SER A 99 17.22 -3.73 12.28
N LEU A 100 17.23 -2.43 11.94
CA LEU A 100 18.21 -1.45 12.42
C LEU A 100 17.62 -0.42 13.40
N ALA A 101 16.30 -0.25 13.40
CA ALA A 101 15.61 0.74 14.21
C ALA A 101 14.28 0.19 14.72
N ARG A 102 13.92 0.53 15.97
CA ARG A 102 12.70 0.03 16.63
C ARG A 102 11.40 0.40 15.90
N HIS A 103 11.36 1.59 15.30
CA HIS A 103 10.20 2.06 14.55
C HIS A 103 10.61 3.10 13.49
N ARG A 104 9.69 3.36 12.55
CA ARG A 104 9.93 4.24 11.38
C ARG A 104 10.44 5.63 11.76
N TYR A 105 9.85 6.28 12.76
CA TYR A 105 10.31 7.62 13.18
C TYR A 105 11.74 7.62 13.73
N GLY A 106 12.12 6.57 14.48
CA GLY A 106 13.51 6.41 14.92
C GLY A 106 14.45 6.17 13.75
N ALA A 107 14.00 5.42 12.74
CA ALA A 107 14.79 5.20 11.52
C ALA A 107 15.01 6.50 10.74
N VAL A 108 13.95 7.30 10.54
CA VAL A 108 14.04 8.60 9.86
C VAL A 108 14.97 9.55 10.62
N TRP A 109 14.88 9.58 11.96
CA TRP A 109 15.79 10.36 12.79
C TRP A 109 17.24 9.88 12.66
N GLY A 110 17.47 8.56 12.73
CA GLY A 110 18.79 7.99 12.59
C GLY A 110 19.42 8.29 11.22
N VAL A 111 18.62 8.31 10.15
CA VAL A 111 19.08 8.75 8.81
C VAL A 111 19.44 10.24 8.79
N ALA A 112 18.67 11.09 9.47
CA ALA A 112 18.97 12.53 9.55
C ALA A 112 20.29 12.80 10.32
N GLY A 113 20.63 11.94 11.27
CA GLY A 113 21.89 11.99 12.01
C GLY A 113 23.06 11.27 11.35
N VAL A 114 22.93 10.74 10.12
CA VAL A 114 24.05 10.12 9.41
C VAL A 114 25.07 11.19 9.04
N GLU A 115 26.27 11.06 9.59
CA GLU A 115 27.38 11.94 9.31
C GLU A 115 28.19 11.41 8.12
N LYS A 116 28.56 12.32 7.20
CA LYS A 116 29.46 11.98 6.10
C LYS A 116 30.90 12.01 6.62
N PRO A 117 31.69 10.94 6.44
CA PRO A 117 33.09 10.94 6.85
C PRO A 117 33.84 12.05 6.10
N THR A 118 34.63 12.84 6.84
CA THR A 118 35.50 13.88 6.27
C THR A 118 36.95 13.40 6.29
N PRO A 119 37.85 13.94 5.45
CA PRO A 119 39.26 13.52 5.43
C PRO A 119 39.95 13.64 6.79
N LEU A 120 39.53 14.60 7.61
CA LEU A 120 40.06 14.82 8.96
C LEU A 120 39.44 13.89 10.01
N LEU A 121 38.20 13.44 9.78
CA LEU A 121 37.39 12.63 10.70
C LEU A 121 36.80 11.45 9.91
N SER A 122 37.66 10.49 9.59
CA SER A 122 37.32 9.32 8.78
C SER A 122 36.43 8.31 9.51
N ARG A 123 36.36 8.39 10.85
CA ARG A 123 35.47 7.60 11.71
C ARG A 123 35.01 8.44 12.90
N MET A 124 34.03 9.32 12.69
CA MET A 124 33.30 9.94 13.80
C MET A 124 32.11 9.06 14.17
N ARG A 125 32.07 8.63 15.43
CA ARG A 125 30.85 8.09 16.04
C ARG A 125 30.51 9.00 17.20
N ILE A 126 29.70 10.02 16.94
CA ILE A 126 29.14 10.83 18.03
C ILE A 126 28.03 9.98 18.64
N ALA A 127 28.22 9.55 19.88
CA ALA A 127 27.20 8.87 20.65
C ALA A 127 26.15 9.90 21.10
N GLU A 128 25.24 10.26 20.20
CA GLU A 128 24.07 11.06 20.56
C GLU A 128 23.08 10.20 21.35
N ALA A 129 22.50 10.79 22.40
CA ALA A 129 21.41 10.14 23.12
C ALA A 129 20.24 9.92 22.15
N LEU A 130 19.77 8.69 22.05
CA LEU A 130 18.59 8.38 21.23
C LEU A 130 17.40 9.19 21.75
N PRO A 131 16.81 10.09 20.95
CA PRO A 131 15.65 10.84 21.40
C PRO A 131 14.50 9.88 21.64
N MET A 132 13.75 10.11 22.72
CA MET A 132 12.51 9.38 23.00
C MET A 132 11.40 9.87 22.06
N LEU A 133 11.45 9.41 20.81
CA LEU A 133 10.39 9.64 19.84
C LEU A 133 9.26 8.65 20.07
N ARG A 134 8.01 9.11 19.96
CA ARG A 134 6.87 8.20 19.91
C ARG A 134 6.96 7.29 18.68
N ALA A 135 6.41 6.09 18.78
CA ALA A 135 6.16 5.27 17.61
C ALA A 135 5.08 5.92 16.70
N PRO A 136 5.13 5.68 15.37
CA PRO A 136 4.00 6.03 14.51
C PRO A 136 2.77 5.22 14.94
N THR A 137 1.61 5.87 14.86
CA THR A 137 0.33 5.17 14.97
C THR A 137 0.15 4.20 13.80
N GLU A 138 -0.81 3.28 13.91
CA GLU A 138 -1.12 2.35 12.83
C GLU A 138 -1.51 3.07 11.54
N GLY A 139 -2.36 4.09 11.62
CA GLY A 139 -2.78 4.90 10.46
C GLY A 139 -1.61 5.65 9.81
N GLU A 140 -0.69 6.21 10.60
CA GLU A 140 0.53 6.84 10.09
C GLU A 140 1.43 5.83 9.38
N SER A 141 1.53 4.61 9.90
CA SER A 141 2.32 3.53 9.29
C SER A 141 1.72 3.07 7.97
N ILE A 142 0.41 2.81 7.94
CA ILE A 142 -0.32 2.42 6.71
C ILE A 142 -0.22 3.53 5.66
N ALA A 143 -0.37 4.81 6.06
CA ALA A 143 -0.23 5.93 5.12
C ALA A 143 1.18 6.07 4.55
N ALA A 144 2.20 5.85 5.38
CA ALA A 144 3.58 5.84 4.93
C ALA A 144 3.86 4.66 3.98
N ASP A 145 3.33 3.47 4.27
CA ASP A 145 3.43 2.28 3.43
C ASP A 145 2.84 2.50 2.03
N TYR A 146 1.60 2.96 1.94
CA TYR A 146 0.99 3.27 0.63
C TYR A 146 1.76 4.35 -0.14
N SER A 147 2.31 5.35 0.56
CA SER A 147 3.06 6.43 -0.08
C SER A 147 4.42 6.01 -0.66
N HIS A 148 5.08 5.02 -0.04
CA HIS A 148 6.45 4.62 -0.37
C HIS A 148 6.60 3.21 -0.97
N LEU A 149 5.64 2.31 -0.74
CA LEU A 149 5.61 0.94 -1.28
C LEU A 149 4.40 0.69 -2.19
N GLY A 150 3.35 1.51 -2.08
CA GLY A 150 2.10 1.31 -2.82
C GLY A 150 1.19 0.21 -2.24
N LEU A 151 1.55 -0.37 -1.10
CA LEU A 151 0.77 -1.35 -0.34
C LEU A 151 1.18 -1.31 1.13
N SER A 152 0.35 -1.86 2.02
CA SER A 152 0.71 -2.14 3.42
C SER A 152 0.46 -3.60 3.77
N LEU A 153 1.28 -4.15 4.68
CA LEU A 153 1.04 -5.46 5.30
C LEU A 153 0.19 -5.36 6.58
N GLY A 154 -0.11 -4.14 7.04
CA GLY A 154 -1.05 -3.90 8.13
C GLY A 154 -2.50 -4.19 7.75
N ARG A 155 -3.43 -3.67 8.55
CA ARG A 155 -4.86 -3.72 8.20
C ARG A 155 -5.14 -2.88 6.96
N HIS A 156 -6.21 -3.24 6.25
CA HIS A 156 -6.68 -2.43 5.13
C HIS A 156 -7.06 -1.01 5.62
N PRO A 157 -6.77 0.07 4.86
CA PRO A 157 -7.01 1.44 5.34
C PRO A 157 -8.45 1.72 5.77
N LEU A 158 -9.44 1.13 5.09
CA LEU A 158 -10.84 1.31 5.42
C LEU A 158 -11.27 0.64 6.73
N ALA A 159 -10.51 -0.33 7.24
CA ALA A 159 -10.75 -0.90 8.56
C ALA A 159 -10.60 0.16 9.68
N LEU A 160 -9.74 1.17 9.48
CA LEU A 160 -9.59 2.30 10.41
C LEU A 160 -10.79 3.27 10.33
N LEU A 161 -11.45 3.34 9.18
CA LEU A 161 -12.63 4.17 8.96
C LEU A 161 -13.94 3.44 9.28
N ARG A 162 -13.88 2.13 9.57
CA ARG A 162 -15.07 1.29 9.77
C ARG A 162 -16.05 1.82 10.82
N PRO A 163 -15.64 2.30 12.01
CA PRO A 163 -16.58 2.88 12.96
C PRO A 163 -17.37 4.06 12.39
N ARG A 164 -16.72 4.90 11.57
CA ARG A 164 -17.36 6.03 10.90
C ARG A 164 -18.28 5.57 9.77
N PHE A 165 -17.86 4.58 8.98
CA PHE A 165 -18.68 4.01 7.92
C PHE A 165 -19.95 3.36 8.46
N ASN A 166 -19.87 2.66 9.59
CA ASN A 166 -21.03 2.11 10.28
C ASN A 166 -22.02 3.21 10.71
N SER A 167 -21.52 4.36 11.22
CA SER A 167 -22.39 5.50 11.56
C SER A 167 -23.07 6.15 10.35
N MET A 168 -22.50 5.97 9.15
CA MET A 168 -23.06 6.41 7.87
C MET A 168 -23.88 5.32 7.18
N VAL A 169 -24.07 4.16 7.82
CA VAL A 169 -24.82 3.01 7.27
C VAL A 169 -24.23 2.50 5.96
N LEU A 170 -22.89 2.53 5.84
CA LEU A 170 -22.18 2.02 4.67
C LEU A 170 -21.83 0.55 4.87
N MET A 171 -22.41 -0.30 4.02
CA MET A 171 -22.20 -1.75 4.01
C MET A 171 -20.79 -2.11 3.55
N THR A 172 -20.24 -3.17 4.11
CA THR A 172 -19.02 -3.83 3.66
C THR A 172 -19.24 -4.60 2.35
N ALA A 173 -18.15 -4.94 1.65
CA ALA A 173 -18.24 -5.80 0.46
C ALA A 173 -18.91 -7.15 0.76
N THR A 174 -18.59 -7.77 1.91
CA THR A 174 -19.21 -9.04 2.33
C THR A 174 -20.69 -8.89 2.66
N GLU A 175 -21.13 -7.78 3.24
CA GLU A 175 -22.55 -7.54 3.51
C GLU A 175 -23.32 -7.35 2.21
N VAL A 176 -22.79 -6.57 1.27
CA VAL A 176 -23.39 -6.42 -0.08
C VAL A 176 -23.47 -7.76 -0.80
N ALA A 177 -22.48 -8.64 -0.63
CA ALA A 177 -22.49 -9.97 -1.23
C ALA A 177 -23.65 -10.86 -0.75
N ARG A 178 -24.20 -10.59 0.44
CA ARG A 178 -25.31 -11.34 1.04
C ARG A 178 -26.69 -10.81 0.66
N CYS A 179 -26.78 -9.63 0.05
CA CYS A 179 -28.04 -9.03 -0.40
C CYS A 179 -28.67 -9.81 -1.56
N GLU A 180 -29.99 -9.75 -1.68
CA GLU A 180 -30.73 -10.32 -2.81
C GLU A 180 -30.64 -9.43 -4.07
N PRO A 181 -30.78 -10.02 -5.28
CA PRO A 181 -30.86 -9.24 -6.51
C PRO A 181 -31.99 -8.20 -6.46
N GLY A 182 -31.67 -6.96 -6.87
CA GLY A 182 -32.58 -5.82 -6.87
C GLY A 182 -32.62 -5.03 -5.57
N GLU A 183 -32.01 -5.52 -4.48
CA GLU A 183 -31.93 -4.78 -3.23
C GLU A 183 -31.10 -3.50 -3.38
N ALA A 184 -31.57 -2.42 -2.77
CA ALA A 184 -30.85 -1.17 -2.68
C ALA A 184 -29.74 -1.28 -1.63
N VAL A 185 -28.53 -0.88 -2.01
CA VAL A 185 -27.34 -0.94 -1.16
C VAL A 185 -26.62 0.39 -1.14
N THR A 186 -26.01 0.69 0.00
CA THR A 186 -25.10 1.82 0.15
C THR A 186 -23.78 1.30 0.71
N THR A 187 -22.68 1.55 0.00
CA THR A 187 -21.36 1.03 0.35
C THR A 187 -20.27 2.06 0.02
N ALA A 188 -19.04 1.83 0.47
CA ALA A 188 -17.89 2.62 0.07
C ALA A 188 -16.63 1.76 0.02
N GLY A 189 -15.73 2.11 -0.91
CA GLY A 189 -14.48 1.39 -1.09
C GLY A 189 -13.40 2.23 -1.77
N LEU A 190 -12.14 1.82 -1.59
CA LEU A 190 -11.00 2.39 -2.32
C LEU A 190 -11.12 2.00 -3.78
N VAL A 191 -10.97 2.95 -4.69
CA VAL A 191 -11.07 2.65 -6.12
C VAL A 191 -9.80 1.98 -6.60
N ILE A 192 -9.97 0.81 -7.20
CA ILE A 192 -8.89 -0.04 -7.66
C ILE A 192 -8.71 0.06 -9.16
N THR A 193 -9.79 -0.09 -9.90
CA THR A 193 -9.78 -0.09 -11.37
C THR A 193 -10.99 0.67 -11.91
N ARG A 194 -10.77 1.38 -13.02
CA ARG A 194 -11.78 1.96 -13.89
C ARG A 194 -11.54 1.49 -15.31
N GLN A 195 -12.53 0.86 -15.92
CA GLN A 195 -12.46 0.35 -17.28
C GLN A 195 -13.63 0.88 -18.10
N ARG A 196 -13.34 1.32 -19.32
CA ARG A 196 -14.34 1.76 -20.29
C ARG A 196 -14.07 1.05 -21.62
N PRO A 197 -14.57 -0.18 -21.80
CA PRO A 197 -14.33 -0.94 -23.02
C PRO A 197 -14.94 -0.22 -24.23
N SER A 198 -14.21 -0.21 -25.35
CA SER A 198 -14.64 0.42 -26.61
C SER A 198 -15.89 -0.24 -27.23
N SER A 199 -16.20 -1.47 -26.84
CA SER A 199 -17.34 -2.27 -27.32
C SER A 199 -18.65 -2.03 -26.57
N ALA A 200 -18.62 -1.43 -25.37
CA ALA A 200 -19.82 -1.15 -24.58
C ALA A 200 -20.08 0.37 -24.56
N SER A 201 -20.86 0.84 -25.54
CA SER A 201 -21.22 2.25 -25.65
C SER A 201 -21.84 2.74 -24.34
N GLY A 202 -21.16 3.66 -23.67
CA GLY A 202 -21.67 4.36 -22.49
C GLY A 202 -21.48 3.69 -21.13
N VAL A 203 -20.83 2.52 -21.01
CA VAL A 203 -20.67 1.83 -19.71
C VAL A 203 -19.25 1.98 -19.16
N THR A 204 -19.13 2.35 -17.88
CA THR A 204 -17.87 2.31 -17.15
C THR A 204 -17.95 1.26 -16.04
N PHE A 205 -17.03 0.31 -16.04
CA PHE A 205 -16.86 -0.69 -14.99
C PHE A 205 -15.86 -0.18 -13.96
N LEU A 206 -16.21 -0.27 -12.68
CA LEU A 206 -15.31 0.08 -11.59
C LEU A 206 -15.17 -1.10 -10.64
N THR A 207 -14.01 -1.22 -10.01
CA THR A 207 -13.84 -2.11 -8.86
C THR A 207 -13.44 -1.27 -7.67
N ILE A 208 -14.18 -1.42 -6.58
CA ILE A 208 -13.83 -0.82 -5.29
C ILE A 208 -13.50 -1.92 -4.29
N GLU A 209 -12.64 -1.63 -3.32
CA GLU A 209 -12.29 -2.58 -2.26
C GLU A 209 -12.45 -2.00 -0.85
N ASP A 210 -12.77 -2.90 0.07
CA ASP A 210 -12.68 -2.66 1.51
C ASP A 210 -11.93 -3.81 2.20
N GLU A 211 -11.86 -3.78 3.53
CA GLU A 211 -11.15 -4.80 4.31
C GLU A 211 -11.77 -6.20 4.22
N THR A 212 -12.99 -6.32 3.72
CA THR A 212 -13.73 -7.58 3.64
C THR A 212 -13.74 -8.18 2.24
N GLY A 213 -13.48 -7.38 1.20
CA GLY A 213 -13.38 -7.87 -0.17
C GLY A 213 -13.37 -6.75 -1.21
N TYR A 214 -13.82 -7.08 -2.40
CA TYR A 214 -14.00 -6.14 -3.51
C TYR A 214 -15.42 -6.23 -4.06
N LEU A 215 -15.88 -5.14 -4.67
CA LEU A 215 -17.16 -5.05 -5.37
C LEU A 215 -16.95 -4.51 -6.77
N ASN A 216 -17.62 -5.14 -7.74
CA ASN A 216 -17.67 -4.65 -9.11
C ASN A 216 -18.90 -3.75 -9.28
N LEU A 217 -18.69 -2.58 -9.88
CA LEU A 217 -19.70 -1.55 -10.08
C LEU A 217 -19.93 -1.35 -11.57
N ILE A 218 -21.19 -1.14 -11.95
CA ILE A 218 -21.60 -0.78 -13.30
C ILE A 218 -22.12 0.65 -13.26
N VAL A 219 -21.41 1.56 -13.94
CA VAL A 219 -21.79 2.98 -14.05
C VAL A 219 -22.22 3.26 -15.48
N TRP A 220 -23.53 3.46 -15.66
CA TRP A 220 -24.12 3.83 -16.95
C TRP A 220 -23.83 5.27 -17.33
N GLU A 221 -23.91 5.57 -18.64
CA GLU A 221 -23.53 6.85 -19.24
C GLU A 221 -24.16 8.04 -18.51
N ARG A 222 -25.48 7.96 -18.28
CA ARG A 222 -26.25 8.99 -17.58
C ARG A 222 -25.69 9.35 -16.20
N VAL A 223 -25.22 8.37 -15.44
CA VAL A 223 -24.61 8.61 -14.13
C VAL A 223 -23.18 9.14 -14.31
N SER A 224 -22.44 8.57 -15.25
CA SER A 224 -21.06 8.96 -15.54
C SER A 224 -20.91 10.41 -16.03
N GLU A 225 -21.88 10.91 -16.81
CA GLU A 225 -21.90 12.28 -17.29
C GLU A 225 -22.27 13.26 -16.18
N ARG A 226 -23.28 12.91 -15.40
CA ARG A 226 -23.77 13.74 -14.29
C ARG A 226 -22.77 13.84 -13.14
N GLN A 227 -22.04 12.76 -12.85
CA GLN A 227 -21.12 12.65 -11.71
C GLN A 227 -19.70 12.34 -12.17
N ARG A 228 -19.27 13.04 -13.25
CA ARG A 228 -17.96 12.84 -13.87
C ARG A 228 -16.82 13.15 -12.91
N ALA A 229 -16.97 14.16 -12.06
CA ALA A 229 -15.93 14.58 -11.12
C ALA A 229 -15.67 13.49 -10.07
N GLU A 230 -16.73 12.95 -9.48
CA GLU A 230 -16.66 11.86 -8.49
C GLU A 230 -16.17 10.58 -9.15
N LEU A 231 -16.71 10.24 -10.33
CA LEU A 231 -16.33 9.05 -11.07
C LEU A 231 -14.83 9.02 -11.36
N LEU A 232 -14.23 10.13 -11.81
CA LEU A 232 -12.83 10.18 -12.25
C LEU A 232 -11.86 10.60 -11.15
N GLY A 233 -12.28 11.42 -10.20
CA GLY A 233 -11.42 12.04 -9.21
C GLY A 233 -11.33 11.30 -7.88
N ALA A 234 -12.35 10.52 -7.51
CA ALA A 234 -12.42 9.95 -6.17
C ALA A 234 -11.44 8.77 -5.99
N ALA A 235 -10.61 8.84 -4.96
CA ALA A 235 -9.79 7.72 -4.48
C ALA A 235 -10.56 6.79 -3.54
N LEU A 236 -11.53 7.35 -2.80
CA LEU A 236 -12.49 6.63 -1.95
C LEU A 236 -13.90 7.00 -2.41
N LEU A 237 -14.61 6.01 -2.94
CA LEU A 237 -15.90 6.21 -3.59
C LEU A 237 -17.01 5.61 -2.73
N GLY A 238 -17.97 6.44 -2.33
CA GLY A 238 -19.26 6.00 -1.83
C GLY A 238 -20.22 5.73 -2.97
N VAL A 239 -21.03 4.69 -2.84
CA VAL A 239 -21.91 4.17 -3.89
C VAL A 239 -23.29 3.90 -3.30
N GLU A 240 -24.31 4.48 -3.92
CA GLU A 240 -25.70 4.06 -3.79
C GLU A 240 -26.10 3.37 -5.10
N GLY A 241 -26.70 2.19 -4.98
CA GLY A 241 -27.07 1.41 -6.15
C GLY A 241 -27.89 0.19 -5.81
N LYS A 242 -28.03 -0.71 -6.79
CA LYS A 242 -28.77 -1.97 -6.64
C LYS A 242 -27.90 -3.16 -6.97
N VAL A 243 -28.08 -4.24 -6.21
CA VAL A 243 -27.38 -5.50 -6.46
C VAL A 243 -27.93 -6.18 -7.71
N GLN A 244 -27.04 -6.59 -8.60
CA GLN A 244 -27.33 -7.41 -9.78
C GLN A 244 -26.42 -8.64 -9.72
N LYS A 245 -27.00 -9.83 -9.75
CA LYS A 245 -26.26 -11.10 -9.79
C LYS A 245 -26.43 -11.73 -11.16
N GLU A 246 -25.33 -12.01 -11.83
CA GLU A 246 -25.29 -12.75 -13.10
C GLU A 246 -24.42 -13.99 -12.91
N GLY A 247 -25.06 -15.15 -12.74
CA GLY A 247 -24.37 -16.38 -12.36
C GLY A 247 -23.69 -16.22 -10.99
N GLU A 248 -22.38 -16.45 -10.94
CA GLU A 248 -21.57 -16.30 -9.72
C GLU A 248 -21.05 -14.87 -9.50
N VAL A 249 -21.20 -13.98 -10.48
CA VAL A 249 -20.65 -12.62 -10.42
C VAL A 249 -21.69 -11.65 -9.88
N LEU A 250 -21.30 -10.90 -8.85
CA LEU A 250 -22.08 -9.83 -8.28
C LEU A 250 -21.59 -8.46 -8.79
N HIS A 251 -22.55 -7.67 -9.24
CA HIS A 251 -22.37 -6.27 -9.63
C HIS A 251 -23.28 -5.37 -8.81
N VAL A 252 -22.85 -4.14 -8.56
CA VAL A 252 -23.71 -3.05 -8.09
C VAL A 252 -23.95 -2.09 -9.24
N VAL A 253 -25.20 -1.98 -9.68
CA VAL A 253 -25.62 -0.98 -10.65
C VAL A 253 -25.74 0.36 -9.93
N VAL A 254 -24.86 1.29 -10.30
CA VAL A 254 -24.72 2.57 -9.60
C VAL A 254 -25.84 3.51 -9.98
N GLU A 255 -26.49 4.08 -8.97
CA GLU A 255 -27.51 5.13 -9.12
C GLU A 255 -26.93 6.51 -8.74
N ARG A 256 -26.09 6.55 -7.70
CA ARG A 256 -25.40 7.76 -7.23
C ARG A 256 -24.01 7.46 -6.67
N LEU A 257 -23.09 8.39 -6.92
CA LEU A 257 -21.72 8.37 -6.42
C LEU A 257 -21.50 9.47 -5.37
N HIS A 258 -20.58 9.23 -4.44
CA HIS A 258 -20.10 10.19 -3.46
C HIS A 258 -18.58 10.16 -3.37
N ASP A 259 -17.94 11.33 -3.43
CA ASP A 259 -16.51 11.42 -3.19
C ASP A 259 -16.23 11.54 -1.68
N TYR A 260 -15.72 10.46 -1.09
CA TYR A 260 -15.29 10.42 0.30
C TYR A 260 -13.77 10.51 0.46
N SER A 261 -13.04 10.89 -0.59
CA SER A 261 -11.57 10.97 -0.58
C SER A 261 -11.02 11.89 0.51
N VAL A 262 -11.78 12.89 0.95
CA VAL A 262 -11.43 13.75 2.10
C VAL A 262 -11.21 12.93 3.39
N LEU A 263 -11.89 11.79 3.54
CA LEU A 263 -11.75 10.91 4.70
C LEU A 263 -10.42 10.15 4.73
N LEU A 264 -9.71 10.08 3.60
CA LEU A 264 -8.41 9.41 3.52
C LEU A 264 -7.27 10.24 4.14
N GLY A 265 -7.47 11.54 4.35
CA GLY A 265 -6.46 12.42 4.92
C GLY A 265 -5.15 12.39 4.12
N SER A 266 -4.06 11.92 4.75
CA SER A 266 -2.75 11.79 4.10
C SER A 266 -2.54 10.48 3.33
N LEU A 267 -3.48 9.53 3.37
CA LEU A 267 -3.37 8.27 2.65
C LEU A 267 -3.42 8.54 1.14
N ARG A 268 -2.33 8.22 0.45
CA ARG A 268 -2.23 8.33 -1.02
C ARG A 268 -2.49 6.97 -1.65
N THR A 269 -3.62 6.82 -2.31
CA THR A 269 -3.92 5.62 -3.13
C THR A 269 -3.90 5.98 -4.61
N ARG A 270 -3.73 4.99 -5.47
CA ARG A 270 -3.81 5.14 -6.93
C ARG A 270 -4.66 4.02 -7.50
N SER A 271 -5.64 4.40 -8.28
CA SER A 271 -6.41 3.51 -9.13
C SER A 271 -5.72 3.31 -10.47
N ARG A 272 -6.11 2.27 -11.18
CA ARG A 272 -5.80 2.09 -12.60
C ARG A 272 -6.97 2.58 -13.43
N ASP A 273 -6.71 3.52 -14.32
CA ASP A 273 -7.76 4.13 -15.12
C ASP A 273 -7.54 3.83 -16.61
N PHE A 274 -8.60 3.37 -17.29
CA PHE A 274 -8.70 3.23 -18.74
C PHE A 274 -7.65 2.31 -19.38
N CYS A 275 -7.55 1.09 -18.86
CA CYS A 275 -6.85 -0.01 -19.54
C CYS A 275 -7.68 -0.55 -20.71
#